data_AF-A0A3R8W6D8-F1
#
_entry.id   AF-A0A3R8W6D8-F1
#
_cell.length_a   1.000
_cell.length_b   1.000
_cell.length_c   1.000
_cell.angle_alpha   90.00
_cell.angle_beta   90.00
_cell.angle_gamma   90.00
#
_symmetry.space_group_name_H-M   'P 1'
#
loop_
_entity.id
_entity.type
_entity.pdbx_description
1 polymer ?
#
loop_
_entity_poly.entity_id
_entity_poly.type
_entity_poly.pdbx_seq_one_letter_code
_entity_poly.pdbx_strand_id
1 'polypeptide(L)' 'MKRIACLLAFSCAATLAHAETPEHYHYGMHLDIAKVISQTLPQGCQAGEARMVYLDSKGEQHTLIYQRIGENCRY' A
#
# COMPACT_ATOMS: atom_id res chain seq x y z
N MET A 1 48.12 8.88 29.57
CA MET A 1 47.69 7.77 28.68
C MET A 1 46.18 7.70 28.68
N LYS A 2 45.53 8.19 27.62
CA LYS A 2 44.09 8.46 27.56
C LYS A 2 43.36 7.23 27.02
N ARG A 3 42.58 6.54 27.86
CA ARG A 3 41.76 5.39 27.45
C ARG A 3 40.57 5.93 26.64
N ILE A 4 40.60 5.71 25.32
CA ILE A 4 39.50 6.09 24.42
C ILE A 4 38.40 5.04 24.60
N ALA A 5 37.31 5.45 25.24
CA ALA A 5 36.08 4.68 25.32
C ALA A 5 35.29 4.88 24.01
N CYS A 6 35.22 3.86 23.16
CA CYS A 6 34.33 3.85 22.00
C CYS A 6 32.95 3.37 22.44
N LEU A 7 32.03 4.31 22.67
CA LEU A 7 30.60 4.02 22.82
C LEU A 7 30.00 3.82 21.43
N LEU A 8 29.73 2.57 21.06
CA LEU A 8 28.96 2.23 19.85
C LEU A 8 27.47 2.45 20.14
N ALA A 9 26.92 3.58 19.69
CA ALA A 9 25.49 3.83 19.71
C ALA A 9 24.83 3.05 18.56
N PHE A 10 24.17 1.94 18.88
CA PHE A 10 23.33 1.18 17.95
C PHE A 10 21.97 1.87 17.89
N SER A 11 21.76 2.72 16.88
CA SER A 11 20.47 3.36 16.64
C SER A 11 19.48 2.34 16.08
N CYS A 12 18.56 1.90 16.93
CA CYS A 12 17.40 1.10 16.52
C CYS A 12 16.44 2.02 15.75
N ALA A 13 16.49 1.99 14.42
CA ALA A 13 15.50 2.67 13.59
C ALA A 13 14.19 1.88 13.63
N ALA A 14 13.31 2.22 14.58
CA ALA A 14 11.95 1.72 14.57
C ALA A 14 11.22 2.38 13.39
N THR A 15 10.86 1.60 12.37
CA THR A 15 9.98 2.05 11.30
C THR A 15 8.60 2.30 11.90
N LEU A 16 8.25 3.57 12.10
CA LEU A 16 6.88 3.98 12.40
C LEU A 16 6.00 3.54 11.23
N ALA A 17 5.11 2.58 11.46
CA ALA A 17 4.08 2.22 10.50
C ALA A 17 3.15 3.43 10.34
N HIS A 18 3.36 4.23 9.30
CA HIS A 18 2.44 5.29 8.92
C HIS A 18 1.17 4.61 8.40
N ALA A 19 0.05 4.85 9.07
CA ALA A 19 -1.26 4.54 8.50
C ALA A 19 -1.52 5.55 7.38
N GLU A 20 -1.20 5.15 6.16
CA GLU A 20 -1.44 5.96 4.97
C GLU A 20 -2.94 6.16 4.76
N THR A 21 -3.33 7.39 4.45
CA THR A 21 -4.72 7.72 4.16
C THR A 21 -5.11 7.07 2.83
N PRO A 22 -6.24 6.34 2.76
CA PRO A 22 -6.67 5.74 1.50
C PRO A 22 -6.89 6.79 0.41
N GLU A 23 -6.32 6.53 -0.77
CA GLU A 23 -6.45 7.39 -1.94
C GLU A 23 -7.59 6.92 -2.84
N HIS A 24 -8.30 7.86 -3.46
CA HIS A 24 -9.35 7.55 -4.42
C HIS A 24 -8.81 7.61 -5.85
N TYR A 25 -9.00 6.53 -6.59
CA TYR A 25 -8.64 6.48 -8.00
C TYR A 25 -9.52 7.38 -8.85
N HIS A 26 -8.90 8.11 -9.78
CA HIS A 26 -9.57 8.81 -10.87
C HIS A 26 -9.15 8.19 -12.20
N TYR A 27 -10.09 8.08 -13.14
CA TYR A 27 -9.82 7.45 -14.44
C TYR A 27 -8.67 8.15 -15.17
N GLY A 28 -7.66 7.37 -15.58
CA GLY A 28 -6.45 7.88 -16.22
C GLY A 28 -5.34 8.29 -15.25
N MET A 29 -5.55 8.19 -13.93
CA MET A 29 -4.50 8.40 -12.94
C MET A 29 -3.41 7.34 -13.10
N HIS A 30 -2.15 7.80 -13.18
CA HIS A 30 -1.00 6.92 -13.23
C HIS A 30 -0.69 6.43 -11.81
N LEU A 31 -0.55 5.12 -11.66
CA LEU A 31 -0.20 4.47 -10.40
C LEU A 31 1.11 3.73 -10.57
N ASP A 32 2.05 3.94 -9.65
CA ASP A 32 3.27 3.15 -9.56
C ASP A 32 3.00 1.91 -8.72
N ILE A 33 2.48 0.85 -9.32
CA ILE A 33 2.18 -0.41 -8.64
C ILE A 33 3.25 -1.44 -8.98
N ALA A 34 4.12 -1.74 -8.03
CA ALA A 34 5.10 -2.82 -8.17
C ALA A 34 4.55 -4.18 -7.72
N LYS A 35 3.77 -4.23 -6.63
CA LYS A 35 3.18 -5.48 -6.11
C LYS A 35 1.85 -5.25 -5.40
N VAL A 36 0.82 -6.01 -5.78
CA VAL A 36 -0.44 -6.05 -5.01
C VAL A 36 -0.27 -6.95 -3.78
N ILE A 37 -0.63 -6.43 -2.60
CA ILE A 37 -0.58 -7.16 -1.32
C ILE A 37 -1.93 -7.80 -1.01
N SER A 38 -3.01 -7.04 -1.13
CA SER A 38 -4.37 -7.53 -0.88
C SER A 38 -5.39 -6.72 -1.66
N GLN A 39 -6.57 -7.32 -1.84
CA GLN A 39 -7.65 -6.69 -2.57
C GLN A 39 -9.01 -7.18 -2.05
N THR A 40 -9.92 -6.23 -1.82
CA THR A 40 -11.33 -6.50 -1.55
C THR A 40 -12.12 -6.09 -2.78
N LEU A 41 -12.99 -6.99 -3.24
CA LEU A 41 -13.80 -6.80 -4.43
C LEU A 41 -15.26 -6.58 -4.06
N PRO A 42 -16.01 -5.80 -4.86
CA PRO A 42 -17.45 -5.73 -4.73
C PRO A 42 -18.08 -7.09 -5.07
N GLN A 43 -19.20 -7.39 -4.42
CA GLN A 43 -19.95 -8.61 -4.66
C GLN A 43 -20.89 -8.45 -5.87
N GLY A 44 -21.08 -9.53 -6.63
CA GLY A 44 -22.04 -9.58 -7.73
C GLY A 44 -21.62 -8.80 -8.99
N CYS A 45 -22.58 -8.63 -9.89
CA CYS A 45 -22.35 -8.15 -11.26
C CYS A 45 -22.82 -6.73 -11.50
N GLN A 46 -22.42 -5.87 -10.58
CA GLN A 46 -22.68 -4.44 -10.64
C GLN A 46 -21.39 -3.69 -10.33
N ALA A 47 -21.31 -2.43 -10.76
CA ALA A 47 -20.21 -1.57 -10.37
C ALA A 47 -20.27 -1.32 -8.86
N GLY A 48 -19.15 -1.53 -8.17
CA GLY A 48 -19.03 -1.30 -6.73
C GLY A 48 -17.61 -0.90 -6.35
N GLU A 49 -17.46 -0.53 -5.07
CA GLU A 49 -16.17 -0.15 -4.51
C GLU A 49 -15.27 -1.37 -4.29
N ALA A 50 -14.04 -1.25 -4.77
CA ALA A 50 -12.94 -2.13 -4.45
C ALA A 50 -11.88 -1.37 -3.64
N ARG A 51 -11.18 -2.10 -2.77
CA ARG A 51 -10.02 -1.61 -2.04
C ARG A 51 -8.81 -2.46 -2.40
N MET A 52 -7.68 -1.84 -2.65
CA MET A 52 -6.42 -2.53 -2.95
C MET A 52 -5.30 -1.96 -2.09
N VAL A 53 -4.51 -2.84 -1.48
CA VAL A 53 -3.26 -2.49 -0.83
C VAL A 53 -2.12 -2.94 -1.73
N TYR A 54 -1.20 -2.04 -2.06
CA TYR A 54 -0.07 -2.34 -2.95
C TYR A 54 1.24 -1.70 -2.48
N LEU A 55 2.36 -2.25 -2.94
CA LEU A 55 3.68 -1.65 -2.83
C LEU A 55 4.04 -0.95 -4.14
N ASP A 56 4.58 0.26 -4.04
CA ASP A 56 5.15 0.96 -5.18
C ASP A 56 6.58 0.51 -5.51
N SER A 57 7.21 1.12 -6.51
CA SER A 57 8.57 0.77 -6.92
C SER A 57 9.65 1.05 -5.86
N LYS A 58 9.34 1.85 -4.83
CA LYS A 58 10.22 2.15 -3.69
C LYS A 58 9.96 1.24 -2.50
N GLY A 59 8.88 0.44 -2.54
CA GLY A 59 8.46 -0.44 -1.46
C GLY A 59 7.58 0.25 -0.42
N GLU A 60 7.01 1.42 -0.72
CA GLU A 60 6.04 2.10 0.15
C GLU A 60 4.64 1.51 -0.06
N GLN A 61 3.87 1.37 1.03
CA GLN A 61 2.57 0.68 1.01
C GLN A 61 1.40 1.65 0.91
N HIS A 62 0.72 1.61 -0.22
CA HIS A 62 -0.42 2.46 -0.53
C HIS A 62 -1.74 1.71 -0.36
N THR A 63 -2.81 2.44 -0.01
CA THR A 63 -4.19 1.92 -0.03
C THR A 63 -5.01 2.70 -1.05
N LEU A 64 -5.49 2.03 -2.09
CA LEU A 64 -6.31 2.60 -3.15
C LEU A 64 -7.78 2.17 -3.04
N ILE A 65 -8.69 3.12 -3.22
CA ILE A 65 -10.13 2.92 -3.37
C ILE A 65 -10.53 3.23 -4.81
N TYR A 66 -11.25 2.32 -5.47
CA TYR A 66 -11.66 2.50 -6.86
C TYR A 66 -12.94 1.73 -7.18
N GLN A 67 -13.54 2.00 -8.35
CA GLN A 67 -14.74 1.28 -8.80
C GLN A 67 -14.39 0.21 -9.82
N ARG A 68 -15.02 -0.97 -9.68
CA ARG A 68 -15.01 -2.03 -10.68
C ARG A 68 -16.26 -2.90 -10.57
N ILE A 69 -16.46 -3.77 -11.56
CA ILE A 69 -17.42 -4.86 -11.44
C ILE A 69 -16.78 -5.98 -10.61
N GLY A 70 -17.61 -6.68 -9.83
CA GLY A 70 -17.21 -7.88 -9.09
C GLY A 70 -16.82 -9.04 -10.02
N GLU A 71 -16.65 -10.22 -9.46
CA GLU A 71 -16.24 -11.41 -10.21
C GLU A 71 -17.41 -12.32 -10.59
N ASN A 72 -17.16 -13.29 -11.47
CA ASN A 72 -18.08 -14.36 -11.86
C ASN A 72 -19.38 -13.88 -12.53
N CYS A 73 -19.28 -12.85 -13.36
CA CYS A 73 -20.42 -12.38 -14.14
C CYS A 73 -20.75 -13.30 -15.31
N ARG A 74 -21.93 -13.90 -15.21
CA ARG A 74 -22.54 -14.67 -16.28
C ARG A 74 -23.36 -13.71 -17.13
N TYR A 75 -23.01 -13.66 -18.42
CA TYR A 75 -23.77 -12.97 -19.46
C TYR A 75 -25.02 -13.77 -19.85
#